data_AF-A0A844FMR6-F1
#
_entry.id   AF-A0A844FMR6-F1
#
_cell.length_a   1.000
_cell.length_b   1.000
_cell.length_c   1.000
_cell.angle_alpha   90.00
_cell.angle_beta   90.00
_cell.angle_gamma   90.00
#
_symmetry.space_group_name_H-M   'P 1'
#
loop_
_entity.id
_entity.type
_entity.pdbx_description
1 polymer ?
#
loop_
_entity_poly.entity_id
_entity_poly.type
_entity_poly.pdbx_seq_one_letter_code
_entity_poly.pdbx_strand_id
1 'polypeptide(L)'
;MDKLATMELADELAAAQDKILNGEEKLDTARVYQAIDDLGVLNDPISKYFDRTEDEYYETESDHYLALTNLSSKLSDLHDRILTNHVDGFVDKDKINFTYNHENAYADDSYVAREDMHVLVYGLKVIGATLAIAPEDVRSVLSKDAVLSLGLAAHALAENL
;
A
#
# COMPACT_ATOMS: atom_id res chain seq x y z
N MET A 1 -13.99 -2.97 -12.34
CA MET A 1 -13.69 -2.99 -10.91
C MET A 1 -14.96 -2.61 -10.16
N ASP A 2 -15.34 -3.37 -9.14
CA ASP A 2 -16.40 -2.94 -8.24
C ASP A 2 -15.88 -1.74 -7.44
N LYS A 3 -16.58 -0.61 -7.52
CA LYS A 3 -16.14 0.67 -6.92
C LYS A 3 -16.07 0.60 -5.39
N LEU A 4 -16.70 -0.39 -4.77
CA LEU A 4 -16.75 -0.54 -3.32
C LEU A 4 -15.82 -1.63 -2.79
N ALA A 5 -15.30 -2.52 -3.64
CA ALA A 5 -14.53 -3.68 -3.19
C ALA A 5 -13.28 -3.32 -2.36
N THR A 6 -12.56 -2.26 -2.73
CA THR A 6 -11.40 -1.77 -1.97
C THR A 6 -11.81 -1.22 -0.60
N MET A 7 -12.95 -0.53 -0.53
CA MET A 7 -13.47 0.03 0.72
C MET A 7 -14.00 -1.08 1.64
N GLU A 8 -14.73 -2.05 1.09
CA GLU A 8 -15.19 -3.25 1.82
C GLU A 8 -14.02 -4.03 2.39
N LEU A 9 -12.98 -4.28 1.58
CA LEU A 9 -11.74 -4.91 2.07
C LEU A 9 -11.13 -4.12 3.22
N ALA A 10 -11.05 -2.79 3.10
CA ALA A 10 -10.45 -1.96 4.15
C ALA A 10 -11.26 -1.98 5.47
N ASP A 11 -12.58 -2.04 5.39
CA ASP A 11 -13.46 -2.16 6.56
C ASP A 11 -13.39 -3.56 7.20
N GLU A 12 -13.32 -4.61 6.38
CA GLU A 12 -13.11 -5.97 6.86
C GLU A 12 -11.76 -6.13 7.57
N LEU A 13 -10.67 -5.62 6.98
CA LEU A 13 -9.35 -5.61 7.60
C LEU A 13 -9.34 -4.81 8.90
N ALA A 14 -10.02 -3.66 8.95
CA ALA A 14 -10.15 -2.88 10.17
C ALA A 14 -10.90 -3.65 11.28
N ALA A 15 -11.93 -4.41 10.93
CA ALA A 15 -12.69 -5.22 11.88
C ALA A 15 -11.92 -6.45 12.37
N ALA A 16 -11.06 -7.03 11.52
CA ALA A 16 -10.23 -8.18 11.83
C ALA A 16 -8.85 -7.81 12.41
N GLN A 17 -8.47 -6.53 12.39
CA GLN A 17 -7.12 -6.05 12.72
C GLN A 17 -6.55 -6.65 14.01
N ASP A 18 -7.27 -6.58 15.12
CA ASP A 18 -6.76 -7.07 16.40
C ASP A 18 -6.54 -8.58 16.38
N LYS A 19 -7.40 -9.34 15.70
CA LYS A 19 -7.24 -10.80 15.55
C LYS A 19 -6.05 -11.14 14.68
N ILE A 20 -5.84 -10.39 13.60
CA ILE A 20 -4.69 -10.58 12.71
C ILE A 20 -3.40 -10.28 13.47
N LEU A 21 -3.32 -9.15 14.16
CA LEU A 21 -2.15 -8.75 14.95
C LEU A 21 -1.85 -9.72 16.12
N ASN A 22 -2.87 -10.41 16.65
CA ASN A 22 -2.70 -11.43 17.68
C ASN A 22 -2.47 -12.85 17.11
N GLY A 23 -2.43 -13.03 15.78
CA GLY A 23 -2.29 -14.33 15.13
C GLY A 23 -3.52 -15.25 15.24
N GLU A 24 -4.65 -14.72 15.67
CA GLU A 24 -5.93 -15.44 15.78
C GLU A 24 -6.63 -15.63 14.43
N GLU A 25 -6.29 -14.77 13.46
CA GLU A 25 -6.81 -14.80 12.09
C GLU A 25 -5.67 -14.51 11.12
N LYS A 26 -5.65 -15.18 9.96
CA LYS A 26 -4.63 -14.93 8.93
C LYS A 26 -5.09 -13.82 7.99
N LEU A 27 -4.16 -12.95 7.63
CA LEU A 27 -4.37 -11.98 6.55
C LEU A 27 -4.60 -12.72 5.22
N ASP A 28 -5.70 -12.42 4.53
CA ASP A 28 -5.93 -12.88 3.15
C ASP A 28 -5.10 -12.04 2.17
N THR A 29 -3.81 -12.35 2.08
CA THR A 29 -2.88 -11.63 1.20
C THR A 29 -3.26 -11.73 -0.27
N ALA A 30 -3.88 -12.84 -0.70
CA ALA A 30 -4.32 -12.99 -2.08
C ALA A 30 -5.38 -11.95 -2.45
N ARG A 31 -6.36 -11.72 -1.56
CA ARG A 31 -7.37 -10.69 -1.76
C ARG A 31 -6.78 -9.28 -1.70
N VAL A 32 -5.83 -9.05 -0.80
CA VAL A 32 -5.13 -7.75 -0.73
C VAL A 32 -4.33 -7.47 -2.00
N TYR A 33 -3.55 -8.44 -2.48
CA TYR A 33 -2.77 -8.29 -3.71
C TYR A 33 -3.67 -8.08 -4.92
N GLN A 34 -4.78 -8.82 -5.02
CA GLN A 34 -5.75 -8.59 -6.10
C GLN A 34 -6.34 -7.18 -6.05
N ALA A 35 -6.68 -6.67 -4.87
CA ALA A 35 -7.22 -5.31 -4.73
C ALA A 35 -6.20 -4.24 -5.13
N ILE A 36 -4.91 -4.47 -4.85
CA ILE A 36 -3.79 -3.61 -5.27
C ILE A 36 -3.61 -3.66 -6.79
N ASP A 37 -3.56 -4.86 -7.36
CA ASP A 37 -3.37 -5.08 -8.80
C ASP A 37 -4.53 -4.48 -9.62
N ASP A 38 -5.75 -4.58 -9.11
CA ASP A 38 -6.94 -4.00 -9.73
C ASP A 38 -6.91 -2.46 -9.80
N LEU A 39 -6.10 -1.78 -8.97
CA LEU A 39 -5.87 -0.34 -9.11
C LEU A 39 -5.21 0.02 -10.45
N GLY A 40 -4.41 -0.91 -11.00
CA GLY A 40 -3.72 -0.72 -12.28
C GLY A 40 -2.69 0.41 -12.30
N VAL A 41 -2.18 0.80 -11.12
CA VAL A 41 -1.17 1.86 -10.95
C VAL A 41 0.25 1.36 -11.22
N LEU A 42 0.55 0.14 -10.75
CA LEU A 42 1.82 -0.54 -11.03
C LEU A 42 1.77 -1.25 -12.39
N ASN A 43 2.94 -1.38 -13.02
CA ASN A 43 3.11 -2.00 -14.33
C ASN A 43 3.01 -3.53 -14.28
N ASP A 44 3.39 -4.13 -13.17
CA ASP A 44 3.35 -5.56 -12.92
C ASP A 44 2.44 -5.90 -11.73
N PRO A 45 2.04 -7.18 -11.55
CA PRO A 45 1.41 -7.63 -10.32
C PRO A 45 2.31 -7.39 -9.10
N ILE A 46 1.72 -6.95 -7.99
CA ILE A 46 2.43 -6.55 -6.78
C ILE A 46 3.36 -7.63 -6.24
N SER A 47 2.97 -8.90 -6.37
CA SER A 47 3.78 -10.04 -5.92
C SER A 47 5.14 -10.15 -6.62
N LYS A 48 5.30 -9.57 -7.81
CA LYS A 48 6.58 -9.58 -8.54
C LYS A 48 7.59 -8.56 -8.02
N TYR A 49 7.17 -7.59 -7.20
CA TYR A 49 8.05 -6.53 -6.73
C TYR A 49 8.90 -6.98 -5.55
N PHE A 50 8.41 -7.91 -4.72
CA PHE A 50 9.09 -8.28 -3.47
C PHE A 50 10.53 -8.78 -3.68
N ASP A 51 10.78 -9.51 -4.76
CA ASP A 51 12.11 -10.04 -5.10
C ASP A 51 12.96 -9.09 -5.96
N ARG A 52 12.42 -7.96 -6.44
CA ARG A 52 13.19 -6.95 -7.18
C ARG A 52 14.11 -6.20 -6.26
N THR A 53 15.22 -5.73 -6.79
CA THR A 53 16.08 -4.84 -6.01
C THR A 53 15.51 -3.41 -5.96
N GLU A 54 15.93 -2.66 -4.95
CA GLU A 54 15.64 -1.22 -4.86
C GLU A 54 16.12 -0.47 -6.12
N ASP A 55 17.29 -0.81 -6.67
CA ASP A 55 17.84 -0.21 -7.91
C ASP A 55 16.92 -0.42 -9.11
N GLU A 56 16.49 -1.67 -9.32
CA GLU A 56 15.63 -2.03 -10.45
C GLU A 56 14.31 -1.25 -10.42
N TYR A 57 13.71 -1.10 -9.23
CA TYR A 57 12.47 -0.36 -9.09
C TYR A 57 12.67 1.16 -9.17
N TYR A 58 13.73 1.69 -8.56
CA TYR A 58 14.09 3.11 -8.61
C TYR A 58 14.23 3.62 -10.04
N GLU A 59 14.92 2.86 -10.90
CA GLU A 59 15.21 3.27 -12.28
C GLU A 59 14.02 3.08 -13.24
N THR A 60 13.11 2.17 -12.94
CA THR A 60 12.07 1.75 -13.90
C THR A 60 10.69 2.33 -13.63
N GLU A 61 10.34 2.55 -12.36
CA GLU A 61 8.95 2.73 -12.01
C GLU A 61 8.68 3.67 -10.84
N SER A 62 9.58 3.76 -9.87
CA SER A 62 9.41 4.61 -8.68
C SER A 62 9.11 6.06 -9.04
N ASP A 63 8.24 6.69 -8.23
CA ASP A 63 8.01 8.13 -8.25
C ASP A 63 8.77 8.87 -7.14
N HIS A 64 9.76 8.18 -6.56
CA HIS A 64 10.77 8.70 -5.63
C HIS A 64 10.22 9.25 -4.31
N TYR A 65 9.08 8.71 -3.86
CA TYR A 65 8.63 8.92 -2.48
C TYR A 65 9.33 7.98 -1.50
N LEU A 66 9.53 6.70 -1.86
CA LEU A 66 10.23 5.75 -1.01
C LEU A 66 11.72 6.11 -0.88
N ALA A 67 12.25 5.96 0.32
CA ALA A 67 13.68 6.11 0.61
C ALA A 67 14.48 4.86 0.19
N LEU A 68 14.69 4.73 -1.12
CA LEU A 68 15.46 3.63 -1.74
C LEU A 68 16.96 3.91 -1.64
N THR A 69 17.55 3.52 -0.51
CA THR A 69 18.95 3.84 -0.16
C THR A 69 19.90 2.65 -0.26
N ASN A 70 19.38 1.43 -0.34
CA ASN A 70 20.16 0.21 -0.40
C ASN A 70 19.87 -0.54 -1.71
N LEU A 71 20.38 0.04 -2.80
CA LEU A 71 20.11 -0.33 -4.19
C LEU A 71 20.27 -1.84 -4.52
N SER A 72 21.13 -2.58 -3.79
CA SER A 72 21.30 -4.02 -4.00
C SER A 72 20.33 -4.90 -3.20
N SER A 73 19.60 -4.35 -2.24
CA SER A 73 18.67 -5.08 -1.39
C SER A 73 17.32 -5.25 -2.07
N LYS A 74 16.59 -6.28 -1.65
CA LYS A 74 15.24 -6.55 -2.17
C LYS A 74 14.26 -5.54 -1.61
N LEU A 75 13.22 -5.22 -2.38
CA LEU A 75 12.12 -4.39 -1.90
C LEU A 75 11.40 -5.00 -0.70
N SER A 76 11.34 -6.33 -0.58
CA SER A 76 10.79 -7.01 0.61
C SER A 76 11.50 -6.63 1.92
N ASP A 77 12.76 -6.21 1.83
CA ASP A 77 13.60 -5.88 2.98
C ASP A 77 13.55 -4.37 3.30
N LEU A 78 12.82 -3.58 2.50
CA LEU A 78 12.69 -2.14 2.69
C LEU A 78 11.90 -1.85 3.98
N HIS A 79 12.42 -0.96 4.82
CA HIS A 79 11.76 -0.57 6.08
C HIS A 79 10.81 0.62 5.92
N ASP A 80 11.09 1.49 4.95
CA ASP A 80 10.28 2.67 4.68
C ASP A 80 8.91 2.27 4.09
N ARG A 81 7.88 3.04 4.45
CA ARG A 81 6.51 2.89 3.95
C ARG A 81 5.96 4.27 3.63
N ILE A 82 5.23 4.37 2.54
CA ILE A 82 4.48 5.56 2.15
C ILE A 82 3.01 5.34 2.51
N LEU A 83 2.56 6.03 3.55
CA LEU A 83 1.16 6.04 3.96
C LEU A 83 0.37 7.08 3.14
N THR A 84 -0.63 6.62 2.41
CA THR A 84 -1.63 7.52 1.79
C THR A 84 -2.58 8.04 2.87
N ASN A 85 -2.42 9.30 3.27
CA ASN A 85 -3.03 9.78 4.51
C ASN A 85 -4.33 10.60 4.30
N HIS A 86 -4.45 11.23 3.14
CA HIS A 86 -5.52 12.17 2.84
C HIS A 86 -5.63 12.38 1.34
N VAL A 87 -6.80 12.85 0.92
CA VAL A 87 -7.10 13.25 -0.45
C VAL A 87 -7.74 14.64 -0.40
N ASP A 88 -7.16 15.59 -1.12
CA ASP A 88 -7.67 16.95 -1.24
C ASP A 88 -7.98 17.27 -2.70
N GLY A 89 -8.92 18.18 -2.92
CA GLY A 89 -9.21 18.73 -4.25
C GLY A 89 -10.68 18.75 -4.65
N PHE A 90 -10.89 18.94 -5.95
CA PHE A 90 -12.18 19.18 -6.59
C PHE A 90 -12.39 18.15 -7.69
N VAL A 91 -13.26 17.17 -7.42
CA VAL A 91 -13.63 16.12 -8.37
C VAL A 91 -14.26 16.70 -9.64
N ASP A 92 -15.01 17.79 -9.52
CA ASP A 92 -15.65 18.49 -10.66
C ASP A 92 -14.64 19.21 -11.58
N LYS A 93 -13.36 19.25 -11.20
CA LYS A 93 -12.28 19.91 -11.94
C LYS A 93 -11.13 18.98 -12.29
N ASP A 94 -11.31 17.66 -12.12
CA ASP A 94 -10.28 16.63 -12.33
C ASP A 94 -8.97 16.96 -11.57
N LYS A 95 -9.11 17.52 -10.36
CA LYS A 95 -8.00 17.96 -9.53
C LYS A 95 -8.11 17.30 -8.17
N ILE A 96 -7.60 16.08 -8.07
CA ILE A 96 -7.46 15.36 -6.81
C ILE A 96 -5.99 15.11 -6.55
N ASN A 97 -5.56 15.33 -5.31
CA ASN A 97 -4.18 15.12 -4.90
C ASN A 97 -4.19 14.31 -3.60
N PHE A 98 -3.47 13.20 -3.60
CA PHE A 98 -3.16 12.48 -2.38
C PHE A 98 -1.98 13.13 -1.66
N THR A 99 -2.02 13.11 -0.34
CA THR A 99 -0.86 13.44 0.48
C THR A 99 -0.32 12.18 1.15
N TYR A 100 0.97 12.21 1.42
CA TYR A 100 1.71 11.04 1.86
C TYR A 100 2.60 11.37 3.05
N ASN A 101 2.74 10.40 3.96
CA ASN A 101 3.70 10.44 5.05
C ASN A 101 4.62 9.21 4.95
N HIS A 102 5.83 9.36 5.47
CA HIS A 102 6.70 8.22 5.74
C HIS A 102 6.30 7.58 7.07
N GLU A 103 6.16 6.26 7.04
CA GLU A 103 6.04 5.40 8.21
C GLU A 103 7.22 4.43 8.22
N ASN A 104 7.65 4.03 9.42
CA ASN A 104 8.71 3.05 9.59
C ASN A 104 8.16 1.83 10.31
N ALA A 105 8.02 0.72 9.58
CA ALA A 105 7.53 -0.54 10.12
C ALA A 105 8.55 -1.27 11.03
N TYR A 106 9.75 -0.70 11.19
CA TYR A 106 10.86 -1.27 11.95
C TYR A 106 11.42 -0.26 12.95
N ALA A 107 10.86 -0.25 14.15
CA ALA A 107 11.38 0.56 15.26
C ALA A 107 12.48 -0.20 16.00
N ASP A 108 13.64 0.42 16.18
CA ASP A 108 14.82 -0.18 16.83
C ASP A 108 15.18 -1.56 16.24
N ASP A 109 15.20 -1.66 14.89
CA ASP A 109 15.45 -2.87 14.11
C ASP A 109 14.48 -4.05 14.36
N SER A 110 13.37 -3.79 15.06
CA SER A 110 12.35 -4.78 15.36
C SER A 110 11.08 -4.50 14.57
N TYR A 111 10.53 -5.54 13.95
CA TYR A 111 9.30 -5.44 13.18
C TYR A 111 8.11 -5.02 14.05
N VAL A 112 7.36 -4.01 13.60
CA VAL A 112 6.17 -3.47 14.27
C VAL A 112 4.95 -3.69 13.37
N ALA A 113 4.35 -4.88 13.47
CA ALA A 113 3.19 -5.28 12.66
C ALA A 113 2.02 -4.26 12.69
N ARG A 114 1.87 -3.52 13.80
CA ARG A 114 0.84 -2.47 13.93
C ARG A 114 1.03 -1.35 12.91
N GLU A 115 2.25 -0.98 12.56
CA GLU A 115 2.53 0.09 11.59
C GLU A 115 2.17 -0.36 10.17
N ASP A 116 2.57 -1.56 9.76
CA ASP A 116 2.17 -2.10 8.44
C ASP A 116 0.66 -2.31 8.35
N MET A 117 0.02 -2.77 9.42
CA MET A 117 -1.44 -2.86 9.46
C MET A 117 -2.10 -1.48 9.36
N HIS A 118 -1.52 -0.44 9.97
CA HIS A 118 -2.01 0.93 9.83
C HIS A 118 -1.88 1.42 8.39
N VAL A 119 -0.71 1.24 7.77
CA VAL A 119 -0.44 1.58 6.37
C VAL A 119 -1.47 0.91 5.46
N LEU A 120 -1.70 -0.39 5.64
CA LEU A 120 -2.61 -1.18 4.84
C LEU A 120 -4.07 -0.72 5.01
N VAL A 121 -4.58 -0.69 6.23
CA VAL A 121 -6.00 -0.38 6.50
C VAL A 121 -6.32 1.06 6.14
N TYR A 122 -5.50 2.00 6.58
CA TYR A 122 -5.80 3.41 6.39
C TYR A 122 -5.60 3.84 4.93
N GLY A 123 -4.53 3.36 4.28
CA GLY A 123 -4.28 3.62 2.86
C GLY A 123 -5.42 3.09 1.98
N LEU A 124 -5.85 1.84 2.19
CA LEU A 124 -6.98 1.27 1.44
C LEU A 124 -8.30 2.01 1.68
N LYS A 125 -8.55 2.53 2.90
CA LYS A 125 -9.73 3.35 3.18
C LYS A 125 -9.73 4.65 2.38
N VAL A 126 -8.61 5.37 2.38
CA VAL A 126 -8.48 6.65 1.65
C VAL A 126 -8.63 6.40 0.14
N ILE A 127 -7.91 5.41 -0.41
CA ILE A 127 -7.97 5.06 -1.83
C ILE A 127 -9.38 4.59 -2.23
N GLY A 128 -9.99 3.69 -1.45
CA GLY A 128 -11.34 3.17 -1.70
C GLY A 128 -12.40 4.27 -1.71
N ALA A 129 -12.33 5.21 -0.76
CA ALA A 129 -13.22 6.36 -0.72
C ALA A 129 -13.07 7.25 -1.98
N THR A 130 -11.85 7.44 -2.48
CA THR A 130 -11.64 8.20 -3.72
C THR A 130 -12.12 7.45 -4.95
N LEU A 131 -11.88 6.14 -5.05
CA LEU A 131 -12.35 5.29 -6.16
C LEU A 131 -13.88 5.31 -6.32
N ALA A 132 -14.62 5.40 -5.21
CA ALA A 132 -16.08 5.49 -5.22
C ALA A 132 -16.58 6.75 -5.95
N ILE A 133 -15.77 7.82 -5.94
CA ILE A 133 -16.14 9.14 -6.44
C ILE A 133 -15.50 9.43 -7.82
N ALA A 134 -14.21 9.12 -7.98
CA ALA A 134 -13.40 9.52 -9.14
C ALA A 134 -12.36 8.45 -9.55
N PRO A 135 -12.80 7.30 -10.11
CA PRO A 135 -11.94 6.13 -10.31
C PRO A 135 -10.83 6.33 -11.35
N GLU A 136 -11.09 7.07 -12.44
CA GLU A 136 -10.08 7.30 -13.49
C GLU A 136 -8.95 8.21 -12.98
N ASP A 137 -9.29 9.19 -12.14
CA ASP A 137 -8.32 10.12 -11.58
C ASP A 137 -7.37 9.40 -10.62
N VAL A 138 -7.88 8.50 -9.77
CA VAL A 138 -7.06 7.72 -8.81
C VAL A 138 -5.88 7.04 -9.51
N ARG A 139 -6.13 6.37 -10.65
CA ARG A 139 -5.06 5.66 -11.36
C ARG A 139 -3.95 6.58 -11.85
N SER A 140 -4.29 7.83 -12.20
CA SER A 140 -3.36 8.80 -12.75
C SER A 140 -2.61 9.62 -11.71
N VAL A 141 -3.16 9.76 -10.50
CA VAL A 141 -2.61 10.64 -9.44
C VAL A 141 -2.09 9.89 -8.22
N LEU A 142 -2.45 8.62 -8.04
CA LEU A 142 -1.97 7.81 -6.93
C LEU A 142 -0.50 7.44 -7.16
N SER A 143 0.29 7.60 -6.11
CA SER A 143 1.72 7.31 -6.13
C SER A 143 1.97 5.82 -6.27
N LYS A 144 2.94 5.48 -7.12
CA LYS A 144 3.39 4.09 -7.31
C LYS A 144 4.08 3.57 -6.07
N ASP A 145 4.93 4.38 -5.44
CA ASP A 145 5.60 4.04 -4.19
C ASP A 145 4.61 3.85 -3.03
N ALA A 146 3.53 4.63 -3.00
CA ALA A 146 2.43 4.40 -2.04
C ALA A 146 1.69 3.08 -2.29
N VAL A 147 1.43 2.72 -3.55
CA VAL A 147 0.82 1.44 -3.89
C VAL A 147 1.74 0.26 -3.58
N LEU A 148 3.04 0.38 -3.88
CA LEU A 148 4.04 -0.61 -3.51
C LEU A 148 4.09 -0.79 -1.97
N SER A 149 4.00 0.30 -1.22
CA SER A 149 4.00 0.26 0.25
C SER A 149 2.85 -0.56 0.85
N LEU A 150 1.66 -0.55 0.23
CA LEU A 150 0.55 -1.42 0.64
C LEU A 150 0.90 -2.90 0.44
N GLY A 151 1.55 -3.24 -0.68
CA GLY A 151 1.98 -4.60 -0.98
C GLY A 151 3.07 -5.08 -0.03
N LEU A 152 4.06 -4.23 0.24
CA LEU A 152 5.14 -4.52 1.19
C LEU A 152 4.60 -4.72 2.60
N ALA A 153 3.66 -3.88 3.04
CA ALA A 153 3.01 -4.02 4.34
C ALA A 153 2.24 -5.35 4.46
N ALA A 154 1.45 -5.70 3.44
CA ALA A 154 0.72 -6.97 3.43
C ALA A 154 1.64 -8.20 3.37
N HIS A 155 2.76 -8.11 2.64
CA HIS A 155 3.77 -9.16 2.59
C HIS A 155 4.45 -9.34 3.96
N ALA A 156 4.92 -8.26 4.56
CA ALA A 156 5.59 -8.32 5.87
C ALA A 156 4.66 -8.83 6.98
N LEU A 157 3.38 -8.43 6.99
CA LEU A 157 2.38 -8.96 7.92
C LEU A 157 2.22 -10.48 7.80
N ALA A 158 2.24 -11.02 6.58
CA ALA A 158 2.05 -12.45 6.34
C ALA A 158 3.29 -13.30 6.66
N GLU A 159 4.49 -12.74 6.50
CA GLU A 159 5.74 -13.44 6.80
C GLU A 159 6.11 -13.42 8.30
N ASN A 160 5.59 -12.44 9.07
CA ASN A 160 6.00 -12.21 10.45
C ASN A 160 4.91 -12.51 11.51
N LEU A 161 3.67 -12.85 11.13
CA LEU A 161 2.57 -13.19 12.04
C LEU A 161 2.15 -14.66 11.99
#